data_AF-A0A1G2R8I9-F1
#
_entry.id   AF-A0A1G2R8I9-F1
#
_cell.length_a   1.000
_cell.length_b   1.000
_cell.length_c   1.000
_cell.angle_alpha   90.00
_cell.angle_beta   90.00
_cell.angle_gamma   90.00
#
_symmetry.space_group_name_H-M   'P 1'
#
loop_
_entity.id
_entity.type
_entity.pdbx_description
1 polymer ?
#
loop_
_entity_poly.entity_id
_entity_poly.type
_entity_poly.pdbx_seq_one_letter_code
_entity_poly.pdbx_strand_id
1 'polypeptide(L)'
;MVRPRSSDQEALNYVYRLFRYLLDLGEIALGLRFIFKLLGANPGSSFVNFLYGISEPLVSPFRGIFQSTILDIGVAEWASLVAMLTYALLVYLFLRLLRLFGK
;
A
#
# COMPACT_ATOMS: atom_id res chain seq x y z
N MET A 1 -6.94 -8.32 39.98
CA MET A 1 -5.86 -7.30 39.82
C MET A 1 -5.35 -7.37 38.39
N VAL A 2 -5.66 -6.38 37.55
CA VAL A 2 -5.12 -6.26 36.19
C VAL A 2 -3.77 -5.55 36.31
N ARG A 3 -2.67 -6.20 35.93
CA ARG A 3 -1.37 -5.51 35.91
C ARG A 3 -1.42 -4.41 34.84
N PRO A 4 -1.04 -3.16 35.15
CA PRO A 4 -0.90 -2.11 34.15
C PRO A 4 0.07 -2.56 33.05
N ARG A 5 -0.27 -2.28 31.77
CA ARG A 5 0.70 -2.48 30.68
C ARG A 5 1.88 -1.53 30.88
N SER A 6 3.09 -1.99 30.61
CA SER A 6 4.28 -1.12 30.63
C SER A 6 4.21 -0.13 29.46
N SER A 7 4.81 1.06 29.63
CA SER A 7 4.91 2.12 28.60
C SER A 7 5.38 1.60 27.25
N ASP A 8 6.29 0.63 27.26
CA ASP A 8 6.88 0.05 26.05
C ASP A 8 5.85 -0.74 25.24
N GLN A 9 4.92 -1.44 25.90
CA GLN A 9 3.85 -2.16 25.23
C GLN A 9 2.84 -1.21 24.57
N GLU A 10 2.59 -0.06 25.18
CA GLU A 10 1.74 0.96 24.58
C GLU A 10 2.39 1.51 23.31
N ALA A 11 3.66 1.90 23.38
CA ALA A 11 4.43 2.37 22.22
C ALA A 11 4.43 1.35 21.07
N LEU A 12 4.68 0.07 21.35
CA LEU A 12 4.65 -1.00 20.36
C LEU A 12 3.26 -1.14 19.70
N ASN A 13 2.17 -1.02 20.49
CA ASN A 13 0.81 -1.07 19.95
C ASN A 13 0.50 0.14 19.05
N TYR A 14 0.98 1.33 19.40
CA TYR A 14 0.84 2.52 18.56
C TYR A 14 1.58 2.35 17.23
N VAL A 15 2.83 1.92 17.26
CA VAL A 15 3.63 1.62 16.05
C VAL A 15 2.93 0.58 15.20
N TYR A 16 2.47 -0.52 15.80
CA TYR A 16 1.76 -1.58 15.08
C TYR A 16 0.52 -1.05 14.35
N ARG A 17 -0.33 -0.27 15.05
CA ARG A 17 -1.54 0.32 14.46
C ARG A 17 -1.20 1.28 13.34
N LEU A 18 -0.22 2.17 13.54
CA LEU A 18 0.18 3.16 12.56
C LEU A 18 0.61 2.51 11.24
N PHE A 19 1.53 1.55 11.30
CA PHE A 19 2.03 0.86 10.10
C PHE A 19 0.93 0.05 9.40
N ARG A 20 0.01 -0.57 10.16
CA ARG A 20 -1.17 -1.23 9.58
C ARG A 20 -2.07 -0.26 8.84
N TYR A 21 -2.41 0.88 9.45
CA TYR A 21 -3.24 1.89 8.81
C TYR A 21 -2.60 2.48 7.55
N LEU A 22 -1.29 2.76 7.59
CA LEU A 22 -0.56 3.26 6.42
C LEU A 22 -0.53 2.23 5.29
N LEU A 23 -0.32 0.96 5.62
CA LEU A 23 -0.41 -0.13 4.64
C LEU A 23 -1.81 -0.20 4.04
N ASP A 24 -2.86 -0.29 4.87
CA ASP A 24 -4.24 -0.43 4.40
C ASP A 24 -4.64 0.76 3.51
N LEU A 25 -4.25 1.99 3.87
CA LEU A 25 -4.48 3.17 3.05
C LEU A 25 -3.73 3.12 1.70
N GLY A 26 -2.47 2.70 1.71
CA GLY A 26 -1.66 2.53 0.50
C GLY A 26 -2.20 1.45 -0.43
N GLU A 27 -2.59 0.29 0.12
CA GLU A 27 -3.20 -0.82 -0.61
C GLU A 27 -4.52 -0.41 -1.28
N ILE A 28 -5.37 0.34 -0.57
CA ILE A 28 -6.62 0.86 -1.16
C ILE A 28 -6.31 1.82 -2.30
N ALA A 29 -5.36 2.75 -2.11
CA ALA A 29 -4.99 3.70 -3.16
C ALA A 29 -4.41 3.00 -4.40
N LEU A 30 -3.51 2.03 -4.21
CA LEU A 30 -2.89 1.25 -5.30
C LEU A 30 -3.89 0.31 -5.97
N GLY A 31 -4.78 -0.32 -5.20
CA GLY A 31 -5.85 -1.17 -5.72
C GLY A 31 -6.83 -0.39 -6.58
N LEU A 32 -7.29 0.78 -6.09
CA LEU A 32 -8.12 1.69 -6.88
C LEU A 32 -7.39 2.18 -8.13
N ARG A 33 -6.12 2.54 -8.02
CA ARG A 33 -5.30 2.94 -9.18
C ARG A 33 -5.27 1.82 -10.22
N PHE A 34 -4.98 0.59 -9.82
CA PHE A 34 -4.93 -0.55 -10.72
C PHE A 34 -6.27 -0.79 -11.41
N ILE A 35 -7.38 -0.83 -10.65
CA ILE A 35 -8.73 -1.02 -11.18
C ILE A 35 -9.09 0.09 -12.16
N PHE A 36 -8.80 1.36 -11.81
CA PHE A 36 -9.12 2.50 -12.65
C PHE A 36 -8.33 2.51 -13.95
N LYS A 37 -7.03 2.20 -13.90
CA LYS A 37 -6.22 2.06 -15.12
C LYS A 37 -6.72 0.89 -15.96
N LEU A 38 -7.01 -0.25 -15.34
CA LEU A 38 -7.48 -1.46 -16.02
C LEU A 38 -8.80 -1.23 -16.77
N LEU A 39 -9.71 -0.46 -16.16
CA LEU A 39 -11.04 -0.18 -16.71
C LEU A 39 -11.12 1.12 -17.54
N GLY A 40 -10.01 1.81 -17.76
CA GLY A 40 -10.01 3.02 -18.61
C GLY A 40 -10.59 4.27 -17.97
N ALA A 41 -10.50 4.41 -16.65
CA ALA A 41 -11.02 5.58 -15.95
C ALA A 41 -10.43 6.87 -16.55
N ASN A 42 -11.30 7.86 -16.78
CA ASN A 42 -10.93 9.12 -17.41
C ASN A 42 -9.89 9.89 -16.55
N PRO A 43 -8.64 10.09 -17.02
CA PRO A 43 -7.60 10.80 -16.27
C PRO A 43 -7.87 12.32 -16.13
N GLY A 44 -8.84 12.86 -16.87
CA GLY A 44 -9.34 14.22 -16.71
C GLY A 44 -10.32 14.40 -15.55
N SER A 45 -10.81 13.31 -14.94
CA SER A 45 -11.59 13.39 -13.70
C SER A 45 -10.71 13.81 -12.53
N SER A 46 -11.10 14.85 -11.80
CA SER A 46 -10.32 15.39 -10.68
C SER A 46 -9.95 14.32 -9.64
N PHE A 47 -10.87 13.39 -9.36
CA PHE A 47 -10.62 12.32 -8.40
C PHE A 47 -9.62 11.27 -8.92
N VAL A 48 -9.75 10.87 -10.19
CA VAL A 48 -8.82 9.91 -10.83
C VAL A 48 -7.43 10.51 -10.90
N ASN A 49 -7.32 11.78 -11.31
CA ASN A 49 -6.07 12.51 -11.38
C ASN A 49 -5.40 12.61 -10.00
N PHE A 50 -6.15 13.02 -8.98
CA PHE A 50 -5.69 13.07 -7.59
C PHE A 50 -5.15 11.71 -7.12
N LEU A 51 -5.94 10.64 -7.31
CA LEU A 51 -5.56 9.28 -6.94
C LEU A 51 -4.26 8.84 -7.63
N TYR A 52 -4.13 9.09 -8.94
CA TYR A 52 -2.91 8.77 -9.68
C TYR A 52 -1.72 9.58 -9.19
N GLY A 53 -1.92 10.85 -8.84
CA GLY A 53 -0.87 11.71 -8.28
C GLY A 53 -0.34 11.21 -6.94
N ILE A 54 -1.22 10.92 -5.98
CA ILE A 54 -0.79 10.48 -4.63
C ILE A 54 -0.18 9.06 -4.62
N SER A 55 -0.63 8.20 -5.54
CA SER A 55 -0.14 6.82 -5.66
C SER A 55 1.14 6.72 -6.49
N GLU A 56 1.49 7.76 -7.24
CA GLU A 56 2.63 7.72 -8.15
C GLU A 56 3.97 7.43 -7.46
N PRO A 57 4.32 8.09 -6.33
CA PRO A 57 5.58 7.80 -5.65
C PRO A 57 5.69 6.34 -5.18
N LEU A 58 4.57 5.70 -4.88
CA LEU A 58 4.50 4.29 -4.44
C LEU A 58 4.74 3.31 -5.60
N VAL A 59 4.30 3.65 -6.82
CA VAL A 59 4.46 2.80 -8.01
C VAL A 59 5.79 3.06 -8.71
N SER A 60 6.32 4.29 -8.63
CA SER A 60 7.51 4.71 -9.38
C SER A 60 8.73 3.80 -9.26
N PRO A 61 9.07 3.20 -8.09
CA PRO A 61 10.21 2.29 -7.96
C PRO A 61 10.05 0.95 -8.71
N PHE A 62 8.82 0.56 -9.03
CA PHE A 62 8.47 -0.71 -9.69
C PHE A 62 8.13 -0.53 -11.17
N ARG A 63 8.19 0.70 -11.70
CA ARG A 63 7.93 0.96 -13.12
C ARG A 63 8.92 0.17 -13.98
N GLY A 64 8.38 -0.56 -14.95
CA GLY A 64 9.18 -1.38 -15.87
C GLY A 64 9.60 -2.75 -15.34
N ILE A 65 9.20 -3.13 -14.11
CA ILE A 65 9.45 -4.50 -13.61
C ILE A 65 8.79 -5.56 -14.49
N PHE A 66 7.58 -5.26 -14.96
CA PHE A 66 6.88 -5.96 -16.03
C PHE A 66 6.30 -4.90 -16.98
N GLN A 67 6.27 -5.22 -18.27
CA GLN A 67 5.65 -4.35 -19.27
C GLN A 67 4.14 -4.28 -19.03
N SER A 68 3.59 -3.09 -18.89
CA SER A 68 2.13 -2.89 -18.79
C SER A 68 1.42 -3.45 -20.02
N THR A 69 0.30 -4.13 -19.82
CA THR A 69 -0.51 -4.66 -20.93
C THR A 69 -1.54 -3.61 -21.34
N ILE A 70 -1.49 -3.21 -22.60
CA ILE A 70 -2.49 -2.31 -23.20
C ILE A 70 -3.71 -3.15 -23.60
N LEU A 71 -4.90 -2.69 -23.21
CA LEU A 71 -6.20 -3.29 -23.53
C LEU A 71 -7.02 -2.26 -24.32
N ASP A 72 -8.07 -2.71 -25.01
CA ASP A 72 -8.93 -1.84 -25.83
C ASP A 72 -9.49 -0.65 -25.06
N ILE A 73 -9.82 -0.85 -23.79
CA ILE A 73 -10.44 0.16 -22.93
C ILE A 73 -9.52 0.64 -21.81
N GLY A 74 -8.31 0.10 -21.62
CA GLY A 74 -7.54 0.38 -20.41
C GLY A 74 -6.13 -0.20 -20.42
N VAL A 75 -5.50 -0.21 -19.25
CA VAL A 75 -4.11 -0.64 -19.07
C VAL A 75 -3.97 -1.46 -17.79
N ALA A 76 -3.52 -2.71 -17.91
CA ALA A 76 -3.07 -3.47 -16.76
C ALA A 76 -1.65 -3.00 -16.37
N GLU A 77 -1.57 -2.17 -15.34
CA GLU A 77 -0.29 -1.66 -14.81
C GLU A 77 0.25 -2.61 -13.74
N TRP A 78 1.02 -3.62 -14.17
CA TRP A 78 1.60 -4.64 -13.29
C TRP A 78 2.46 -4.07 -12.16
N ALA A 79 3.09 -2.91 -12.40
CA ALA A 79 3.85 -2.20 -11.36
C ALA A 79 3.00 -1.86 -10.13
N SER A 80 1.70 -1.54 -10.29
CA SER A 80 0.79 -1.31 -9.16
C SER A 80 0.59 -2.56 -8.31
N LEU A 81 0.39 -3.71 -8.94
CA LEU A 81 0.22 -4.99 -8.22
C LEU A 81 1.51 -5.42 -7.52
N VAL A 82 2.66 -5.23 -8.16
CA VAL A 82 3.96 -5.49 -7.54
C VAL A 82 4.20 -4.57 -6.34
N ALA A 83 3.83 -3.28 -6.45
CA ALA A 83 3.94 -2.34 -5.34
C ALA A 83 3.11 -2.81 -4.14
N MET A 84 1.84 -3.17 -4.36
CA MET A 84 0.95 -3.74 -3.33
C MET A 84 1.58 -4.95 -2.64
N LEU A 85 1.97 -5.96 -3.43
CA LEU A 85 2.58 -7.18 -2.89
C LEU A 85 3.84 -6.86 -2.08
N THR A 86 4.70 -5.98 -2.59
CA THR A 86 5.96 -5.65 -1.94
C THR A 86 5.74 -4.92 -0.62
N TYR A 87 4.87 -3.90 -0.59
CA TYR A 87 4.60 -3.16 0.63
C TYR A 87 3.88 -3.99 1.68
N ALA A 88 2.93 -4.83 1.28
CA ALA A 88 2.29 -5.80 2.17
C ALA A 88 3.32 -6.73 2.83
N LEU A 89 4.25 -7.28 2.05
CA LEU A 89 5.32 -8.15 2.56
C LEU A 89 6.28 -7.40 3.50
N LEU A 90 6.72 -6.20 3.12
CA LEU A 90 7.65 -5.40 3.94
C LEU A 90 7.05 -5.03 5.30
N VAL A 91 5.82 -4.52 5.31
CA VAL A 91 5.14 -4.15 6.57
C VAL A 91 4.82 -5.40 7.39
N TYR A 92 4.38 -6.48 6.77
CA TYR A 92 4.15 -7.75 7.46
C TYR A 92 5.41 -8.26 8.16
N LEU A 93 6.54 -8.31 7.45
CA LEU A 93 7.83 -8.77 8.00
C LEU A 93 8.31 -7.85 9.11
N PHE A 94 8.24 -6.53 8.91
CA PHE A 94 8.62 -5.54 9.92
C PHE A 94 7.82 -5.71 11.21
N LEU A 95 6.49 -5.79 11.12
CA LEU A 95 5.63 -5.96 12.29
C LEU A 95 5.83 -7.32 12.97
N ARG A 96 6.13 -8.37 12.20
CA ARG A 96 6.47 -9.69 12.74
C ARG A 96 7.77 -9.64 13.54
N LEU A 97 8.80 -8.95 13.04
CA LEU A 97 10.06 -8.77 13.76
C LEU A 97 9.86 -7.97 15.05
N LEU A 98 9.12 -6.86 15.01
CA LEU A 98 8.84 -6.06 16.21
C LEU A 98 8.19 -6.88 17.33
N ARG A 99 7.28 -7.80 16.98
CA ARG A 99 6.64 -8.70 17.96
C ARG A 99 7.57 -9.74 18.55
N LEU A 100 8.65 -10.13 17.84
CA LEU A 100 9.64 -11.06 18.37
C LEU A 100 10.52 -10.39 19.43
N PHE A 101 10.90 -9.13 19.22
CA PHE A 101 11.73 -8.37 20.16
C PHE A 101 10.93 -7.73 21.31
N GLY A 102 9.62 -7.53 21.14
CA GLY A 102 8.73 -6.97 22.17
C GLY A 102 8.18 -8.00 23.17
N LYS A 103 8.67 -9.24 23.14
CA LYS A 103 8.46 -10.26 24.19
C LYS A 103 9.54 -10.15 25.25
#